data_AF-A0A5N6R5Z5-F1
#
_entry.id   AF-A0A5N6R5Z5-F1
#
_cell.length_a   1.000
_cell.length_b   1.000
_cell.length_c   1.000
_cell.angle_alpha   90.00
_cell.angle_beta   90.00
_cell.angle_gamma   90.00
#
_symmetry.space_group_name_H-M   'P 1'
#
loop_
_entity.id
_entity.type
_entity.pdbx_description
1 polymer ?
#
loop_
_entity_poly.entity_id
_entity_poly.type
_entity_poly.pdbx_seq_one_letter_code
_entity_poly.pdbx_strand_id
1 'polypeptide(L)'
;MRKKRVGTVMQSKRKKAGIASKLLNELSKISNAVELKATTQANSSSSIRDVLKRVCTLDGVEEGSDFHRMAARIFQNKEKREVFAVLEKPHLQLMFLKDEAKSIENRHFFT
;
A
#
# COMPACT_ATOMS: atom_id res chain seq x y z
N MET A 1 3.99 28.14 77.14
CA MET A 1 4.99 27.49 76.26
C MET A 1 4.31 27.00 74.98
N ARG A 2 4.76 27.50 73.82
CA ARG A 2 4.25 27.16 72.47
C ARG A 2 4.68 25.75 72.06
N LYS A 3 3.82 24.97 71.40
CA LYS A 3 4.24 24.15 70.24
C LYS A 3 3.07 23.73 69.35
N LYS A 4 2.97 24.40 68.20
CA LYS A 4 2.13 24.06 67.04
C LYS A 4 3.02 23.28 66.07
N ARG A 5 2.61 22.09 65.60
CA ARG A 5 3.22 21.35 64.47
C ARG A 5 2.10 20.65 63.72
N VAL A 6 1.52 21.29 62.70
CA VAL A 6 1.88 21.20 61.26
C VAL A 6 1.45 19.85 60.69
N GLY A 7 0.32 19.88 59.96
CA GLY A 7 -0.23 18.75 59.23
C GLY A 7 0.58 18.44 57.98
N THR A 8 0.82 17.15 57.74
CA THR A 8 1.42 16.60 56.53
C THR A 8 0.38 16.56 55.42
N VAL A 9 0.37 17.59 54.58
CA VAL A 9 -0.31 17.54 53.27
C VAL A 9 0.60 16.74 52.33
N MET A 10 0.29 15.45 52.14
CA MET A 10 0.85 14.67 51.04
C MET A 10 0.32 15.24 49.72
N GLN A 11 1.08 16.15 49.11
CA GLN A 11 0.84 16.55 47.73
C GLN A 11 1.23 15.41 46.80
N SER A 12 0.24 14.67 46.29
CA SER A 12 0.41 13.81 45.14
C SER A 12 0.74 14.67 43.92
N LYS A 13 2.04 14.79 43.59
CA LYS A 13 2.51 15.39 42.34
C LYS A 13 1.98 14.56 41.17
N ARG A 14 0.78 14.88 40.68
CA ARG A 14 0.36 14.52 39.32
C ARG A 14 1.37 15.13 38.37
N LYS A 15 2.26 14.30 37.80
CA LYS A 15 3.16 14.70 36.72
C LYS A 15 2.29 15.16 35.56
N LYS A 16 2.09 16.47 35.42
CA LYS A 16 1.50 17.08 34.22
C LYS A 16 2.47 16.75 33.09
N ALA A 17 2.14 15.72 32.31
CA ALA A 17 2.82 15.40 31.07
C ALA A 17 2.82 16.69 30.23
N GLY A 18 3.99 17.32 30.10
CA GLY A 18 4.15 18.62 29.47
C GLY A 18 3.69 18.57 28.02
N ILE A 19 3.38 19.74 27.45
CA ILE A 19 2.93 19.86 26.04
C ILE A 19 3.90 19.12 25.09
N ALA A 20 5.20 19.17 25.36
CA ALA A 20 6.23 18.42 24.63
C ALA A 20 6.00 16.90 24.60
N SER A 21 5.59 16.30 25.72
CA SER A 21 5.31 14.85 25.78
C SER A 21 4.05 14.45 25.00
N LYS A 22 3.06 15.35 24.89
CA LYS A 22 1.89 15.13 24.04
C LYS A 22 2.27 15.20 22.57
N LEU A 23 3.08 16.18 22.19
CA LEU A 23 3.58 16.31 20.81
C LEU A 23 4.43 15.09 20.41
N LEU A 24 5.32 14.61 21.29
CA LEU A 24 6.11 13.40 21.04
C LEU A 24 5.22 12.18 20.80
N ASN A 25 4.14 12.04 21.56
CA ASN A 25 3.18 10.95 21.39
C ASN A 25 2.44 11.04 20.04
N GLU A 26 2.02 12.24 19.62
CA GLU A 26 1.38 12.42 18.31
C GLU A 26 2.37 12.18 17.15
N LEU A 27 3.62 12.62 17.28
CA LEU A 27 4.67 12.32 16.29
C LEU A 27 4.93 10.81 16.18
N SER A 28 4.97 10.09 17.31
CA SER A 28 5.11 8.63 17.31
C SER A 28 3.95 7.94 16.60
N LYS A 29 2.70 8.38 16.83
CA LYS A 29 1.53 7.86 16.10
C LYS A 29 1.64 8.09 14.59
N ILE A 30 2.09 9.27 14.17
CA ILE A 30 2.30 9.58 12.75
C ILE A 30 3.39 8.68 12.16
N SER A 31 4.53 8.53 12.84
CA SER A 31 5.62 7.65 12.40
C SER A 31 5.13 6.22 12.18
N ASN A 32 4.42 5.67 13.16
CA ASN A 32 3.87 4.32 13.08
C ASN A 32 2.85 4.18 11.95
N ALA A 33 1.96 5.16 11.75
CA ALA A 33 0.98 5.14 10.66
C ALA A 33 1.65 5.22 9.28
N VAL A 34 2.75 5.95 9.14
CA VAL A 34 3.52 6.04 7.89
C VAL A 34 4.24 4.72 7.61
N GLU A 35 4.88 4.12 8.61
CA GLU A 35 5.55 2.83 8.47
C GLU A 35 4.57 1.69 8.14
N LEU A 36 3.38 1.69 8.76
CA LEU A 36 2.32 0.73 8.45
C LEU A 36 1.82 0.86 7.00
N LYS A 37 1.71 2.09 6.49
CA LYS A 37 1.35 2.35 5.08
C LYS A 37 2.46 1.92 4.12
N ALA A 38 3.72 2.18 4.46
CA ALA A 38 4.85 1.77 3.65
C ALA A 38 4.97 0.24 3.56
N THR A 39 4.72 -0.46 4.67
CA THR A 39 4.75 -1.94 4.72
C THR A 39 3.57 -2.60 4.03
N THR A 40 2.36 -2.03 4.12
CA THR A 40 1.22 -2.51 3.31
C THR A 40 1.44 -2.29 1.82
N GLN A 41 2.10 -1.19 1.43
CA GLN A 41 2.47 -0.94 0.04
C GLN A 41 3.56 -1.92 -0.46
N ALA A 42 4.54 -2.25 0.39
CA ALA A 42 5.61 -3.19 0.07
C ALA A 42 5.11 -4.64 -0.14
N ASN A 43 4.05 -5.04 0.57
CA ASN A 43 3.43 -6.37 0.45
C ASN A 43 2.28 -6.43 -0.57
N SER A 44 2.13 -5.42 -1.42
CA SER A 44 1.08 -5.43 -2.44
C SER A 44 1.39 -6.49 -3.49
N SER A 45 0.49 -7.48 -3.62
CA SER A 45 0.45 -8.47 -4.72
C SER A 45 0.34 -7.85 -6.13
N SER A 46 0.32 -6.51 -6.19
CA SER A 46 0.32 -5.66 -7.37
C SER A 46 1.71 -5.29 -7.87
N SER A 47 2.79 -5.85 -7.31
CA SER A 47 4.14 -5.57 -7.82
C SER A 47 4.24 -6.01 -9.30
N ILE A 48 4.95 -5.25 -10.12
CA ILE A 48 5.11 -5.56 -11.56
C ILE A 48 5.66 -6.97 -11.74
N ARG A 49 6.61 -7.38 -10.89
CA ARG A 49 7.21 -8.71 -10.91
C ARG A 49 6.18 -9.80 -10.63
N ASP A 50 5.36 -9.64 -9.59
CA ASP A 50 4.39 -10.66 -9.19
C ASP A 50 3.27 -10.81 -10.23
N VAL A 51 2.82 -9.68 -10.77
CA VAL A 51 1.79 -9.64 -11.79
C VAL A 51 2.30 -10.27 -13.09
N LEU A 52 3.51 -9.94 -13.55
CA LEU A 52 4.10 -10.58 -14.74
C LEU A 52 4.35 -12.07 -14.55
N LYS A 53 4.79 -12.50 -13.36
CA LYS A 53 4.94 -13.92 -13.06
C LYS A 53 3.60 -14.67 -13.18
N ARG A 54 2.49 -14.06 -12.72
CA ARG A 54 1.14 -14.62 -12.91
C ARG A 54 0.72 -14.65 -14.37
N VAL A 55 1.08 -13.65 -15.15
CA VAL A 55 0.78 -13.61 -16.60
C VAL A 55 1.41 -14.79 -17.32
N CYS A 56 2.65 -15.17 -16.98
CA CYS A 56 3.30 -16.36 -17.54
C CYS A 56 2.64 -17.69 -17.15
N THR A 57 1.75 -17.70 -16.15
CA THR A 57 0.94 -18.89 -15.80
C THR A 57 -0.37 -18.96 -16.58
N LEU A 58 -0.71 -17.93 -17.35
CA LEU A 58 -1.91 -17.91 -18.18
C LEU A 58 -1.69 -18.74 -19.44
N ASP A 59 -2.76 -19.40 -19.86
CA ASP A 59 -2.75 -20.27 -21.04
C ASP A 59 -2.40 -19.48 -22.31
N GLY A 60 -1.43 -19.98 -23.06
CA GLY A 60 -0.93 -19.35 -24.29
C GLY A 60 -0.01 -18.13 -24.10
N VAL A 61 0.50 -17.87 -22.89
CA VAL A 61 1.42 -16.75 -22.64
C VAL A 61 2.83 -17.24 -22.31
N GLU A 62 3.71 -17.18 -23.31
CA GLU A 62 5.13 -17.44 -23.11
C GLU A 62 5.88 -16.19 -22.64
N GLU A 63 6.88 -16.38 -21.80
CA GLU A 63 7.78 -15.30 -21.37
C GLU A 63 8.51 -14.72 -22.58
N GLY A 64 8.43 -13.40 -22.75
CA GLY A 64 9.05 -12.70 -23.87
C GLY A 64 8.23 -12.65 -25.17
N SER A 65 7.08 -13.33 -25.22
CA SER A 65 6.08 -13.17 -26.29
C SER A 65 5.57 -11.72 -26.39
N ASP A 66 4.97 -11.36 -27.53
CA ASP A 66 4.36 -10.05 -27.72
C ASP A 66 3.25 -9.78 -26.69
N PHE A 67 2.48 -10.82 -26.35
CA PHE A 67 1.44 -10.73 -25.32
C PHE A 67 2.04 -10.45 -23.93
N HIS A 68 3.15 -11.11 -23.58
CA HIS A 68 3.88 -10.84 -22.34
C HIS A 68 4.44 -9.41 -22.28
N ARG A 69 5.03 -8.91 -23.38
CA ARG A 69 5.52 -7.52 -23.46
C ARG A 69 4.39 -6.50 -23.38
N MET A 70 3.26 -6.79 -24.01
CA MET A 70 2.06 -5.96 -23.94
C MET A 70 1.49 -5.90 -22.52
N ALA A 71 1.41 -7.05 -21.85
CA ALA A 71 1.03 -7.11 -20.44
C ALA A 71 1.98 -6.27 -19.58
N ALA A 72 3.29 -6.35 -19.79
CA ALA A 72 4.26 -5.49 -19.09
C ALA A 72 4.00 -3.99 -19.29
N ARG A 73 3.57 -3.59 -20.50
CA ARG A 73 3.18 -2.20 -20.81
C ARG A 73 1.90 -1.78 -20.09
N ILE A 74 0.86 -2.62 -20.12
CA ILE A 74 -0.41 -2.38 -19.40
C ILE A 74 -0.15 -2.22 -17.90
N PHE A 75 0.69 -3.09 -17.34
CA PHE A 75 1.05 -3.09 -15.93
C PHE A 75 2.04 -2.00 -15.54
N GLN A 76 2.44 -1.08 -16.41
CA GLN A 76 3.05 0.17 -15.96
C GLN A 76 2.05 0.99 -15.12
N ASN A 77 0.76 0.90 -15.46
CA ASN A 77 -0.31 1.53 -14.68
C ASN A 77 -0.62 0.70 -13.41
N LYS A 78 -0.52 1.34 -12.23
CA LYS A 78 -0.79 0.72 -10.93
C LYS A 78 -2.23 0.24 -10.78
N GLU A 79 -3.20 1.03 -11.24
CA GLU A 79 -4.62 0.68 -11.12
C GLU A 79 -4.92 -0.61 -11.91
N LYS A 80 -4.34 -0.74 -13.10
CA LYS A 80 -4.47 -1.96 -13.93
C LYS A 80 -3.86 -3.18 -13.23
N ARG A 81 -2.74 -3.01 -12.50
CA ARG A 81 -2.14 -4.08 -11.69
C ARG A 81 -3.04 -4.49 -10.53
N GLU A 82 -3.65 -3.53 -9.83
CA GLU A 82 -4.56 -3.82 -8.73
C GLU A 82 -5.82 -4.55 -9.22
N VAL A 83 -6.42 -4.10 -10.33
CA VAL A 83 -7.56 -4.80 -10.95
C VAL A 83 -7.18 -6.23 -11.33
N PHE A 84 -6.05 -6.43 -12.00
CA PHE A 84 -5.60 -7.77 -12.37
C PHE A 84 -5.30 -8.66 -11.14
N ALA A 85 -4.75 -8.09 -10.07
CA ALA A 85 -4.46 -8.84 -8.85
C ALA A 85 -5.74 -9.30 -8.12
N VAL A 86 -6.85 -8.55 -8.24
CA VAL A 86 -8.17 -8.89 -7.72
C VAL A 86 -8.88 -9.95 -8.57
N LEU A 87 -8.58 -10.02 -9.87
CA LEU A 87 -9.12 -11.07 -10.73
C LEU A 87 -8.49 -12.42 -10.36
N GLU A 88 -9.22 -13.27 -9.64
CA GLU A 88 -8.72 -14.58 -9.19
C GLU A 88 -8.72 -15.63 -10.30
N LYS A 89 -9.61 -15.51 -11.28
CA LYS A 89 -9.82 -16.53 -12.32
C LYS A 89 -8.94 -16.26 -13.55
N PRO A 90 -8.16 -17.24 -14.05
CA PRO A 90 -7.25 -17.06 -15.20
C PRO A 90 -7.94 -16.57 -16.48
N HIS A 91 -9.15 -17.03 -16.78
CA HIS A 91 -9.88 -16.59 -17.97
C HIS A 91 -10.33 -15.13 -17.88
N LEU A 92 -10.66 -14.63 -16.68
CA LEU A 92 -11.01 -13.22 -16.48
C LEU A 92 -9.78 -12.32 -16.60
N GLN A 93 -8.64 -12.78 -16.08
CA GLN A 93 -7.35 -12.11 -16.25
C GLN A 93 -6.95 -11.99 -17.73
N LEU A 94 -7.11 -13.07 -18.50
CA LEU A 94 -6.88 -13.06 -19.95
C LEU A 94 -7.84 -12.13 -20.69
N MET A 95 -9.13 -12.14 -20.35
CA MET A 95 -10.12 -11.25 -20.95
C MET A 95 -9.78 -9.78 -20.70
N PHE A 96 -9.47 -9.43 -19.45
CA PHE A 96 -9.02 -8.09 -19.07
C PHE A 96 -7.81 -7.64 -19.90
N LEU A 97 -6.78 -8.47 -20.00
CA LEU A 97 -5.59 -8.14 -20.78
C LEU A 97 -5.89 -7.91 -22.27
N LYS A 98 -6.79 -8.73 -22.85
CA LYS A 98 -7.21 -8.57 -24.25
C LYS A 98 -8.01 -7.28 -24.47
N ASP A 99 -8.84 -6.88 -23.52
CA ASP A 99 -9.63 -5.64 -23.64
C ASP A 99 -8.73 -4.40 -23.48
N GLU A 100 -7.78 -4.44 -22.55
CA GLU A 100 -6.78 -3.37 -22.39
C GLU A 100 -5.87 -3.27 -23.63
N ALA A 101 -5.46 -4.40 -24.20
CA ALA A 101 -4.69 -4.45 -25.44
C ALA A 101 -5.40 -3.74 -26.59
N LYS A 102 -6.68 -4.07 -26.83
CA LYS A 102 -7.52 -3.41 -27.83
C LYS A 102 -7.66 -1.91 -27.56
N SER A 103 -7.78 -1.52 -26.28
CA SER A 103 -7.86 -0.10 -25.91
C SER A 103 -6.58 0.66 -26.30
N ILE A 104 -5.41 0.04 -26.13
CA ILE A 104 -4.12 0.61 -26.52
C ILE A 104 -4.01 0.73 -28.04
N GLU A 105 -4.38 -0.31 -28.77
CA GLU A 105 -4.38 -0.30 -30.24
C GLU A 105 -5.30 0.80 -30.77
N ASN A 106 -6.52 0.89 -30.24
CA ASN A 106 -7.49 1.92 -30.65
C ASN A 106 -6.95 3.34 -30.41
N ARG A 107 -6.20 3.59 -29.33
CA ARG A 107 -5.59 4.91 -29.09
C ARG A 107 -4.53 5.29 -30.11
N HIS A 108 -3.84 4.31 -30.71
CA HIS A 108 -2.85 4.55 -31.76
C HIS A 108 -3.48 4.91 -33.12
N PHE A 109 -4.78 4.67 -33.32
CA PHE A 109 -5.48 5.03 -34.56
C PHE A 109 -6.10 6.44 -34.55
N PHE A 110 -6.08 7.15 -33.43
CA PHE A 110 -6.67 8.50 -33.29
C PHE A 110 -5.64 9.64 -33.13
N THR A 111 -4.37 9.39 -33.44
CA THR A 111 -3.29 10.39 -33.49
C THR A 111 -2.68 10.44 -34.88
#